data_AF-E3K2M7-F1
#
_entry.id   AF-E3K2M7-F1
#
_cell.length_a   1.000
_cell.length_b   1.000
_cell.length_c   1.000
_cell.angle_alpha   90.00
_cell.angle_beta   90.00
_cell.angle_gamma   90.00
#
_symmetry.space_group_name_H-M   'P 1'
#
loop_
_entity.id
_entity.type
_entity.pdbx_description
1 polymer ?
#
loop_
_entity_poly.entity_id
_entity_poly.type
_entity_poly.pdbx_seq_one_letter_code
_entity_poly.pdbx_strand_id
1 'polypeptide(L)'
;MSSGTVGIHSSHIMFHRAQRDYERLQQTYNQWLKKREKTKQDILKQITTINEAGHDPKKSTKLLSKLNAQLSAFEEEEAEVADAELLQHSPHARPCHRPAYRKLAFENALKQSEEKKRLAEEVYNAALAARQSAAGAEAAPSQSAEPAEAAEAPDEAAAPLSPETGTSSAPKPMSRLKKIDAFLTRLESGKGMTKTFAPDRQSPSYGKWSLRAGTFQPGRAKPAS
;
A
#
# COMPACT_ATOMS: atom_id res chain seq x y z
N MET A 1 17.63 29.40 -0.05
CA MET A 1 17.29 27.99 -0.35
C MET A 1 17.06 27.89 -1.85
N SER A 2 18.07 27.51 -2.65
CA SER A 2 17.92 27.40 -4.10
C SER A 2 17.07 26.18 -4.41
N SER A 3 15.83 26.40 -4.86
CA SER A 3 14.99 25.34 -5.39
C SER A 3 15.69 24.81 -6.64
N GLY A 4 16.34 23.65 -6.52
CA GLY A 4 16.87 22.94 -7.69
C GLY A 4 15.72 22.69 -8.65
N THR A 5 15.87 23.10 -9.89
CA THR A 5 14.82 23.09 -10.91
C THR A 5 14.21 21.69 -11.02
N VAL A 6 13.05 21.47 -10.40
CA VAL A 6 12.37 20.18 -10.45
C VAL A 6 11.90 20.00 -11.90
N GLY A 7 12.46 19.00 -12.58
CA GLY A 7 12.08 18.67 -13.95
C GLY A 7 10.58 18.39 -14.05
N ILE A 8 9.97 18.76 -15.18
CA ILE A 8 8.54 18.52 -15.42
C ILE A 8 8.18 17.04 -15.32
N HIS A 9 9.06 16.16 -15.79
CA HIS A 9 8.83 14.72 -15.72
C HIS A 9 8.79 14.20 -14.27
N SER A 10 9.69 14.66 -13.41
CA SER A 10 9.72 14.21 -12.01
C SER A 10 8.55 14.75 -11.21
N SER A 11 8.17 16.02 -11.40
CA SER A 11 6.98 16.61 -10.76
C SER A 11 5.68 15.95 -11.23
N HIS A 12 5.57 15.60 -12.51
CA HIS A 12 4.44 14.83 -13.05
C HIS A 12 4.31 13.44 -12.40
N ILE A 13 5.42 12.70 -12.25
CA ILE A 13 5.43 11.40 -11.57
C ILE A 13 5.00 11.55 -10.11
N MET A 14 5.51 12.57 -9.42
CA MET A 14 5.15 12.82 -8.01
C MET A 14 3.65 13.11 -7.85
N PHE A 15 3.08 13.94 -8.73
CA PHE A 15 1.64 14.23 -8.74
C PHE A 15 0.79 12.98 -8.95
N HIS A 16 1.07 12.19 -9.98
CA HIS A 16 0.30 10.96 -10.24
C HIS A 16 0.45 9.91 -9.15
N ARG A 17 1.64 9.83 -8.52
CA ARG A 17 1.84 8.95 -7.37
C ARG A 17 1.00 9.40 -6.19
N ALA A 18 1.02 10.69 -5.85
CA ALA A 18 0.21 11.25 -4.77
C ALA A 18 -1.29 11.06 -5.02
N GLN A 19 -1.74 11.29 -6.26
CA GLN A 19 -3.13 11.03 -6.66
C GLN A 19 -3.54 9.57 -6.45
N ARG A 20 -2.75 8.62 -6.97
CA ARG A 20 -3.04 7.19 -6.83
C ARG A 20 -3.05 6.75 -5.37
N ASP A 21 -2.15 7.28 -4.56
CA ASP A 21 -2.06 6.95 -3.14
C ASP A 21 -3.26 7.52 -2.36
N TYR A 22 -3.73 8.73 -2.69
CA TYR A 22 -4.99 9.30 -2.20
C TYR A 22 -6.20 8.44 -2.57
N GLU A 23 -6.34 8.07 -3.85
CA GLU A 23 -7.46 7.26 -4.34
C GLU A 23 -7.49 5.88 -3.67
N ARG A 24 -6.33 5.23 -3.52
CA ARG A 24 -6.23 3.97 -2.79
C ARG A 24 -6.64 4.11 -1.33
N LEU A 25 -6.19 5.16 -0.65
CA LEU A 25 -6.57 5.41 0.73
C LEU A 25 -8.09 5.61 0.86
N GLN A 26 -8.68 6.42 -0.01
CA GLN A 26 -10.12 6.66 -0.05
C GLN A 26 -10.90 5.36 -0.33
N GLN A 27 -10.44 4.53 -1.27
CA GLN A 27 -11.05 3.22 -1.54
C GLN A 27 -10.99 2.30 -0.32
N THR A 28 -9.85 2.20 0.37
CA THR A 28 -9.71 1.36 1.57
C THR A 28 -10.63 1.82 2.70
N TYR A 29 -10.77 3.13 2.89
CA TYR A 29 -11.69 3.71 3.86
C TYR A 29 -13.15 3.37 3.53
N ASN A 30 -13.55 3.57 2.27
CA ASN A 30 -14.90 3.24 1.80
C ASN A 30 -15.22 1.74 1.92
N GLN A 31 -14.25 0.86 1.65
CA GLN A 31 -14.41 -0.58 1.85
C GLN A 31 -14.63 -0.93 3.33
N TRP A 32 -13.92 -0.25 4.23
CA TRP A 32 -14.10 -0.44 5.67
C TRP A 32 -15.50 0.00 6.12
N LEU A 33 -15.97 1.17 5.69
CA LEU A 33 -17.34 1.65 5.96
C LEU A 33 -18.39 0.67 5.44
N LYS A 34 -18.26 0.21 4.19
CA LYS A 34 -19.17 -0.77 3.60
C LYS A 34 -19.21 -2.09 4.37
N LYS A 35 -18.06 -2.56 4.87
CA LYS A 35 -18.01 -3.79 5.69
C LYS A 35 -18.77 -3.60 7.00
N ARG A 36 -18.61 -2.46 7.67
CA ARG A 36 -19.35 -2.17 8.90
C ARG A 36 -20.84 -2.05 8.67
N GLU A 37 -21.25 -1.26 7.68
CA GLU A 37 -22.67 -1.12 7.32
C GLU A 37 -23.29 -2.50 6.99
N LYS A 38 -22.57 -3.34 6.25
CA LYS A 38 -23.01 -4.71 5.98
C LYS A 38 -23.19 -5.52 7.26
N THR A 39 -22.26 -5.46 8.21
CA THR A 39 -22.40 -6.16 9.50
C THR A 39 -23.63 -5.69 10.26
N LYS A 40 -23.90 -4.37 10.30
CA LYS A 40 -25.12 -3.83 10.90
C LYS A 40 -26.38 -4.40 10.25
N GLN A 41 -26.44 -4.36 8.92
CA GLN A 41 -27.56 -4.88 8.15
C GLN A 41 -27.74 -6.39 8.32
N ASP A 42 -26.65 -7.16 8.41
CA ASP A 42 -26.71 -8.61 8.60
C ASP A 42 -27.29 -8.96 9.99
N ILE A 43 -26.94 -8.21 11.04
CA ILE A 43 -27.53 -8.36 12.38
C ILE A 43 -29.03 -8.02 12.33
N LEU A 44 -29.40 -6.91 11.70
CA LEU A 44 -30.81 -6.50 11.55
C LEU A 44 -31.62 -7.54 10.78
N LYS A 45 -31.09 -8.09 9.68
CA LYS A 45 -31.74 -9.15 8.90
C LYS A 45 -31.93 -10.44 9.72
N GLN A 46 -30.97 -10.79 10.56
CA GLN A 46 -31.13 -11.94 11.46
C GLN A 46 -32.25 -11.71 12.46
N ILE A 47 -32.34 -10.50 13.04
CA ILE A 47 -33.43 -10.12 13.96
C ILE A 47 -34.78 -10.20 13.25
N THR A 48 -34.92 -9.62 12.05
CA THR A 48 -36.19 -9.67 11.31
C THR A 48 -36.57 -11.10 10.94
N THR A 49 -35.62 -11.91 10.47
CA THR A 49 -35.86 -13.31 10.11
C THR A 49 -36.35 -14.13 11.31
N ILE A 50 -35.79 -13.91 12.51
CA ILE A 50 -36.23 -14.62 13.73
C ILE A 50 -37.63 -14.17 14.14
N ASN A 51 -37.95 -12.89 14.00
CA ASN A 51 -39.28 -12.35 14.31
C ASN A 51 -40.36 -12.89 13.35
N GLU A 52 -40.01 -13.08 12.07
CA GLU A 52 -40.92 -13.58 11.03
C GLU A 52 -41.05 -15.11 11.02
N ALA A 53 -39.98 -15.85 11.29
CA ALA A 53 -39.94 -17.32 11.12
C ALA A 53 -40.69 -18.11 12.21
N GLY A 54 -41.32 -17.45 13.20
CA GLY A 54 -42.15 -18.13 14.21
C GLY A 54 -41.39 -19.22 14.99
N HIS A 55 -40.09 -19.03 15.24
CA HIS A 55 -39.25 -20.02 15.91
C HIS A 55 -39.69 -20.29 17.37
N ASP A 56 -39.34 -21.48 17.85
CA ASP A 56 -39.55 -21.97 19.22
C ASP A 56 -39.23 -20.87 20.26
N PRO A 57 -40.22 -20.38 21.04
CA PRO A 57 -40.17 -19.09 21.75
C PRO A 57 -39.02 -18.98 22.75
N LYS A 58 -38.61 -20.09 23.37
CA LYS A 58 -37.50 -20.10 24.34
C LYS A 58 -36.13 -19.96 23.68
N LYS A 59 -35.97 -20.45 22.45
CA LYS A 59 -34.70 -20.36 21.71
C LYS A 59 -34.58 -19.04 20.97
N SER A 60 -35.68 -18.57 20.38
CA SER A 60 -35.75 -17.28 19.68
C SER A 60 -35.51 -16.11 20.63
N THR A 61 -36.12 -16.10 21.83
CA THR A 61 -35.90 -15.03 22.83
C THR A 61 -34.44 -14.89 23.26
N LYS A 62 -33.75 -16.00 23.54
CA LYS A 62 -32.32 -15.99 23.90
C LYS A 62 -31.41 -15.56 22.75
N LEU A 63 -31.78 -15.88 21.51
CA LEU A 63 -31.02 -15.46 20.33
C LEU A 63 -31.26 -13.98 20.02
N LEU A 64 -32.51 -13.52 20.08
CA LEU A 64 -32.88 -12.11 19.92
C LEU A 64 -32.21 -11.22 20.96
N SER A 65 -32.18 -11.63 22.23
CA SER A 65 -31.50 -10.85 23.26
C SER A 65 -30.00 -10.70 22.98
N LYS A 66 -29.35 -11.75 22.47
CA LYS A 66 -27.95 -11.69 22.05
C LYS A 66 -27.74 -10.78 20.84
N LEU A 67 -28.58 -10.89 19.81
CA LEU A 67 -28.46 -10.07 18.60
C LEU A 67 -28.73 -8.59 18.89
N ASN A 68 -29.72 -8.29 19.74
CA ASN A 68 -30.00 -6.93 20.19
C ASN A 68 -28.85 -6.37 21.04
N ALA A 69 -28.24 -7.19 21.92
CA ALA A 69 -27.06 -6.78 22.66
C ALA A 69 -25.85 -6.52 21.73
N GLN A 70 -25.68 -7.34 20.69
CA GLN A 70 -24.65 -7.12 19.66
C GLN A 70 -24.91 -5.84 18.86
N LEU A 71 -26.18 -5.57 18.52
CA LEU A 71 -26.57 -4.33 17.83
C LEU A 71 -26.31 -3.11 18.71
N SER A 72 -26.72 -3.14 19.99
CA SER A 72 -26.45 -2.06 20.95
C SER A 72 -24.96 -1.77 21.09
N ALA A 73 -24.15 -2.81 21.31
CA ALA A 73 -22.69 -2.66 21.40
C ALA A 73 -22.10 -2.09 20.10
N PHE A 74 -22.61 -2.51 18.93
CA PHE A 74 -22.17 -2.01 17.64
C PHE A 74 -22.51 -0.53 17.42
N GLU A 75 -23.67 -0.08 17.88
CA GLU A 75 -24.11 1.32 17.81
C GLU A 75 -23.39 2.21 18.83
N GLU A 76 -23.13 1.70 20.03
CA GLU A 76 -22.29 2.37 21.04
C GLU A 76 -20.86 2.58 20.52
N GLU A 77 -20.28 1.57 19.86
CA GLU A 77 -18.98 1.70 19.19
C GLU A 77 -18.97 2.73 18.05
N GLU A 78 -20.09 2.93 17.36
CA GLU A 78 -20.22 3.93 16.28
C GLU A 78 -20.46 5.34 16.81
N ALA A 79 -21.13 5.44 17.95
CA ALA A 79 -21.32 6.68 18.69
C ALA A 79 -20.06 7.09 19.48
N GLU A 80 -19.12 6.17 19.70
CA GLU A 80 -17.86 6.46 20.37
C GLU A 80 -17.12 7.58 19.64
N VAL A 81 -16.74 8.62 20.38
CA VAL A 81 -15.89 9.71 19.90
C VAL A 81 -14.47 9.46 20.42
N ALA A 82 -13.48 9.67 19.55
CA ALA A 82 -12.08 9.51 19.94
C ALA A 82 -11.74 10.51 21.07
N ASP A 83 -11.16 10.00 22.14
CA ASP A 83 -10.82 10.80 23.32
C ASP A 83 -9.73 11.83 22.98
N ALA A 84 -10.08 13.10 23.11
CA ALA A 84 -9.20 14.21 22.82
C ALA A 84 -8.02 14.27 23.79
N GLU A 85 -8.22 13.92 25.07
CA GLU A 85 -7.17 13.95 26.08
C GLU A 85 -6.13 12.86 25.79
N LEU A 86 -6.58 11.65 25.47
CA LEU A 86 -5.68 10.55 25.08
C LEU A 86 -4.87 10.91 23.83
N LEU A 87 -5.48 11.56 22.84
CA LEU A 87 -4.79 11.99 21.62
C LEU A 87 -3.77 13.12 21.88
N GLN A 88 -4.00 13.98 22.88
CA GLN A 88 -3.04 15.01 23.27
C GLN A 88 -1.81 14.41 23.96
N HIS A 89 -2.02 13.46 24.88
CA HIS A 89 -0.92 12.85 25.65
C HIS A 89 -0.15 11.81 24.85
N SER A 90 -0.83 11.12 23.92
CA SER A 90 -0.21 10.11 23.06
C SER A 90 -0.82 10.09 21.65
N PRO A 91 -0.41 11.02 20.77
CA PRO A 91 -0.97 11.14 19.42
C PRO A 91 -0.77 9.89 18.54
N HIS A 92 0.22 9.07 18.90
CA HIS A 92 0.57 7.82 18.20
C HIS A 92 -0.03 6.56 18.83
N ALA A 93 -0.48 6.59 20.10
CA ALA A 93 -1.12 5.43 20.74
C ALA A 93 -2.62 5.37 20.44
N ARG A 94 -2.96 5.25 19.15
CA ARG A 94 -4.35 5.12 18.71
C ARG A 94 -4.78 3.65 18.85
N PRO A 95 -5.79 3.30 19.67
CA PRO A 95 -6.31 1.94 19.72
C PRO A 95 -6.98 1.59 18.38
N CYS A 96 -6.23 1.00 17.43
CA CYS A 96 -6.69 0.72 16.07
C CYS A 96 -7.91 -0.21 15.98
N HIS A 97 -8.21 -0.92 17.07
CA HIS A 97 -9.34 -1.83 17.22
C HIS A 97 -10.66 -1.09 17.42
N ARG A 98 -10.62 0.13 17.98
CA ARG A 98 -11.81 0.94 18.23
C ARG A 98 -12.22 1.71 16.97
N PRO A 99 -13.49 1.63 16.52
CA PRO A 99 -13.93 2.28 15.29
C PRO A 99 -13.70 3.79 15.27
N ALA A 100 -13.90 4.49 16.40
CA ALA A 100 -13.70 5.93 16.54
C ALA A 100 -12.27 6.36 16.17
N TYR A 101 -11.26 5.70 16.74
CA TYR A 101 -9.85 5.99 16.50
C TYR A 101 -9.42 5.59 15.10
N ARG A 102 -9.98 4.49 14.58
CA ARG A 102 -9.72 4.05 13.20
C ARG A 102 -10.28 5.05 12.19
N LYS A 103 -11.49 5.55 12.40
CA LYS A 103 -12.11 6.62 11.59
C LYS A 103 -11.25 7.88 11.60
N LEU A 104 -10.86 8.35 12.79
CA LEU A 104 -9.98 9.51 12.94
C LEU A 104 -8.60 9.30 12.29
N ALA A 105 -8.07 8.08 12.28
CA ALA A 105 -6.83 7.77 11.58
C ALA A 105 -6.98 7.88 10.05
N PHE A 106 -8.07 7.36 9.49
CA PHE A 106 -8.36 7.51 8.06
C PHE A 106 -8.59 8.97 7.66
N GLU A 107 -9.36 9.73 8.43
CA GLU A 107 -9.63 11.14 8.15
C GLU A 107 -8.34 11.97 8.16
N ASN A 108 -7.47 11.75 9.16
CA ASN A 108 -6.17 12.42 9.21
C ASN A 108 -5.26 12.02 8.05
N ALA A 109 -5.22 10.73 7.71
CA ALA A 109 -4.42 10.25 6.59
C ALA A 109 -4.94 10.79 5.24
N LEU A 110 -6.26 10.94 5.08
CA LEU A 110 -6.87 11.52 3.89
C LEU A 110 -6.49 13.00 3.75
N LYS A 111 -6.60 13.79 4.83
CA LYS A 111 -6.16 15.19 4.85
C LYS A 111 -4.68 15.33 4.47
N GLN A 112 -3.82 14.54 5.09
CA GLN A 112 -2.39 14.55 4.77
C GLN A 112 -2.09 14.13 3.33
N SER A 113 -2.86 13.17 2.79
CA SER A 113 -2.70 12.70 1.41
C SER A 113 -3.19 13.74 0.40
N GLU A 114 -4.30 14.42 0.71
CA GLU A 114 -4.85 15.52 -0.07
C GLU A 114 -3.89 16.72 -0.12
N GLU A 115 -3.33 17.11 1.02
CA GLU A 115 -2.29 18.14 1.10
C GLU A 115 -1.07 17.78 0.25
N LYS A 116 -0.59 16.53 0.32
CA LYS A 116 0.53 16.05 -0.52
C LYS A 116 0.19 16.08 -2.01
N LYS A 117 -1.02 15.68 -2.38
CA LYS A 117 -1.49 15.74 -3.76
C LYS A 117 -1.51 17.19 -4.26
N ARG A 118 -2.06 18.10 -3.45
CA ARG A 118 -2.12 19.54 -3.76
C ARG A 118 -0.73 20.13 -3.94
N LEU A 119 0.20 19.87 -3.01
CA LEU A 119 1.58 20.34 -3.13
C LEU A 119 2.28 19.79 -4.37
N ALA A 120 2.07 18.51 -4.69
CA ALA A 120 2.64 17.92 -5.90
C ALA A 120 2.06 18.52 -7.19
N GLU A 121 0.78 18.87 -7.19
CA GLU A 121 0.11 19.58 -8.28
C GLU A 121 0.65 21.00 -8.45
N GLU A 122 0.81 21.75 -7.36
CA GLU A 122 1.41 23.08 -7.36
C GLU A 122 2.84 23.06 -7.93
N VAL A 123 3.66 22.09 -7.53
CA VAL A 123 5.03 21.92 -8.06
C VAL A 123 5.02 21.55 -9.54
N TYR A 124 4.10 20.67 -9.98
CA TYR A 124 3.97 20.32 -11.40
C TYR A 124 3.53 21.51 -12.25
N ASN A 125 2.55 22.28 -11.79
CA ASN A 125 2.08 23.48 -12.47
C ASN A 125 3.16 24.56 -12.53
N ALA A 126 3.93 24.74 -11.45
CA ALA A 126 5.08 25.64 -11.45
C ALA A 126 6.17 25.21 -12.45
N ALA A 127 6.45 23.90 -12.55
CA ALA A 127 7.41 23.37 -13.52
C ALA A 127 6.92 23.55 -14.98
N LEU A 128 5.62 23.38 -15.24
CA LEU A 128 5.02 23.67 -16.53
C LEU A 128 5.14 25.15 -16.91
N ALA A 129 4.81 26.05 -15.99
CA ALA A 129 4.92 27.49 -16.18
C ALA A 129 6.38 27.92 -16.43
N ALA A 130 7.33 27.35 -15.69
CA ALA A 130 8.75 27.62 -15.88
C ALA A 130 9.23 27.21 -17.28
N ARG A 131 8.81 26.03 -17.80
CA ARG A 131 9.14 25.63 -19.18
C ARG A 131 8.52 26.54 -20.22
N GLN A 132 7.28 26.99 -20.03
CA GLN A 132 6.63 27.92 -20.95
C GLN A 132 7.36 29.27 -20.98
N SER A 133 7.80 29.77 -19.81
CA SER A 133 8.59 30.99 -19.73
C SER A 133 9.99 30.86 -20.35
N ALA A 134 10.62 29.69 -20.23
CA ALA A 134 11.91 29.42 -20.86
C ALA A 134 11.79 29.27 -22.39
N ALA A 135 10.69 28.66 -22.89
CA ALA A 135 10.42 28.52 -24.31
C ALA A 135 10.06 29.86 -25.00
N GLY A 136 9.63 30.88 -24.25
CA GLY A 136 9.39 32.23 -24.76
C GLY A 136 10.65 33.12 -24.84
N ALA A 137 11.79 32.64 -24.32
CA ALA A 137 13.05 33.40 -24.27
C ALA A 137 14.05 33.06 -25.40
N GLU A 138 13.76 32.07 -26.26
CA GLU A 138 14.58 31.77 -27.44
C GLU A 138 13.98 32.37 -28.72
N ALA A 139 14.28 33.65 -28.95
CA ALA A 139 14.25 34.26 -30.28
C ALA A 139 15.37 35.32 -30.38
N ALA A 140 16.62 34.86 -30.50
CA ALA A 140 17.71 35.66 -31.07
C ALA A 140 18.72 34.71 -31.74
N PRO A 141 18.79 34.64 -33.09
CA PRO A 141 19.83 33.90 -33.78
C PRO A 141 21.10 34.77 -33.79
N SER A 142 22.05 34.48 -32.90
CA SER A 142 23.40 35.03 -33.02
C SER A 142 24.23 34.10 -33.91
N GLN A 143 24.56 34.62 -35.10
CA GLN A 143 25.49 34.02 -36.07
C GLN A 143 26.96 34.11 -35.60
N SER A 144 27.77 33.20 -36.17
CA SER A 144 29.25 33.18 -36.27
C SER A 144 29.99 32.60 -35.04
N ALA A 145 31.01 31.72 -35.17
CA ALA A 145 31.91 31.42 -36.28
C ALA A 145 32.47 29.96 -36.23
N GLU A 146 32.93 29.47 -37.39
CA GLU A 146 33.68 28.21 -37.61
C GLU A 146 34.99 28.10 -36.78
N PRO A 147 35.59 26.90 -36.70
CA PRO A 147 36.77 26.70 -37.57
C PRO A 147 36.83 25.32 -38.28
N ALA A 148 37.17 25.43 -39.57
CA ALA A 148 38.06 24.61 -40.41
C ALA A 148 38.22 23.09 -40.17
N GLU A 149 37.97 22.36 -41.26
CA GLU A 149 38.28 20.96 -41.56
C GLU A 149 39.76 20.55 -41.34
N ALA A 150 39.94 19.29 -40.93
CA ALA A 150 40.98 18.42 -41.50
C ALA A 150 40.52 16.95 -41.37
N ALA A 151 40.82 16.17 -42.39
CA ALA A 151 40.03 15.04 -42.90
C ALA A 151 40.44 13.64 -42.40
N GLU A 152 39.58 12.69 -42.81
CA GLU A 152 39.81 11.27 -43.10
C GLU A 152 39.74 10.21 -41.97
N ALA A 153 38.68 9.40 -42.06
CA ALA A 153 38.50 8.07 -41.49
C ALA A 153 39.27 7.01 -42.36
N PRO A 154 39.41 5.71 -42.00
CA PRO A 154 38.28 4.81 -41.70
C PRO A 154 38.51 3.72 -40.62
N ASP A 155 37.39 3.10 -40.26
CA ASP A 155 37.12 1.73 -39.75
C ASP A 155 38.27 0.86 -39.21
N GLU A 156 38.09 0.26 -38.03
CA GLU A 156 37.99 -1.21 -37.92
C GLU A 156 37.61 -1.71 -36.52
N ALA A 157 36.99 -2.89 -36.54
CA ALA A 157 36.27 -3.57 -35.48
C ALA A 157 37.14 -4.06 -34.31
N ALA A 158 36.67 -3.83 -33.09
CA ALA A 158 37.15 -4.55 -31.92
C ALA A 158 36.41 -5.90 -31.80
N ALA A 159 37.16 -6.99 -32.00
CA ALA A 159 36.74 -8.38 -31.88
C ALA A 159 36.20 -8.75 -30.47
N PRO A 160 35.22 -9.66 -30.36
CA PRO A 160 34.87 -10.29 -29.10
C PRO A 160 35.71 -11.57 -28.90
N LEU A 161 36.36 -11.70 -27.74
CA LEU A 161 36.92 -12.97 -27.26
C LEU A 161 35.89 -13.64 -26.33
N SER A 162 35.41 -14.82 -26.73
CA SER A 162 34.72 -15.78 -25.85
C SER A 162 35.72 -16.46 -24.90
N PRO A 163 35.24 -17.12 -23.83
CA PRO A 163 35.32 -18.59 -23.85
C PRO A 163 34.09 -19.34 -23.30
N GLU A 164 33.72 -20.40 -24.05
CA GLU A 164 33.51 -21.81 -23.63
C GLU A 164 32.65 -22.09 -22.36
N THR A 165 31.37 -22.49 -22.51
CA THR A 165 30.83 -23.87 -22.67
C THR A 165 30.58 -24.65 -21.37
N GLY A 166 29.29 -24.86 -21.08
CA GLY A 166 28.76 -25.81 -20.10
C GLY A 166 27.48 -26.45 -20.67
N THR A 167 27.59 -27.74 -20.96
CA THR A 167 26.64 -28.62 -21.66
C THR A 167 25.27 -28.75 -20.97
N SER A 168 24.17 -28.55 -21.71
CA SER A 168 23.01 -29.48 -21.78
C SER A 168 21.86 -28.94 -22.66
N SER A 169 21.55 -29.68 -23.73
CA SER A 169 20.29 -29.72 -24.51
C SER A 169 19.42 -28.45 -24.57
N ALA A 170 19.61 -27.63 -25.60
CA ALA A 170 18.72 -26.50 -25.90
C ALA A 170 17.56 -26.92 -26.84
N PRO A 171 16.28 -26.73 -26.46
CA PRO A 171 15.20 -26.67 -27.44
C PRO A 171 15.30 -25.36 -28.22
N LYS A 172 14.96 -25.39 -29.53
CA LYS A 172 15.05 -24.27 -30.49
C LYS A 172 14.58 -22.93 -29.88
N PRO A 173 15.26 -21.80 -30.19
CA PRO A 173 14.90 -20.51 -29.62
C PRO A 173 13.50 -20.07 -30.07
N MET A 174 12.56 -20.05 -29.14
CA MET A 174 11.23 -19.51 -29.38
C MET A 174 11.29 -17.98 -29.51
N SER A 175 10.53 -17.45 -30.47
CA SER A 175 10.38 -16.00 -30.66
C SER A 175 9.87 -15.34 -29.38
N ARG A 176 10.25 -14.08 -29.16
CA ARG A 176 9.94 -13.31 -27.93
C ARG A 176 8.47 -13.38 -27.54
N LEU A 177 7.57 -13.35 -28.51
CA LEU A 177 6.12 -13.42 -28.31
C LEU A 177 5.69 -14.77 -27.71
N LYS A 178 6.22 -15.89 -28.22
CA LYS A 178 5.92 -17.23 -27.69
C LYS A 178 6.44 -17.46 -26.27
N LYS A 179 7.50 -16.75 -25.86
CA LYS A 179 7.99 -16.79 -24.47
C LYS A 179 7.04 -16.09 -23.51
N ILE A 180 6.40 -15.00 -23.95
CA ILE A 180 5.44 -14.25 -23.14
C ILE A 180 4.15 -15.07 -22.97
N ASP A 181 3.63 -15.65 -24.04
CA ASP A 181 2.41 -16.47 -23.96
C ASP A 181 2.60 -17.70 -23.08
N ALA A 182 3.76 -18.39 -23.19
CA ALA A 182 4.10 -19.52 -22.34
C ALA A 182 4.29 -19.12 -20.85
N PHE A 183 4.74 -17.89 -20.59
CA PHE A 183 4.87 -17.35 -19.24
C PHE A 183 3.50 -17.04 -18.62
N LEU A 184 2.59 -16.45 -19.41
CA LEU A 184 1.23 -16.13 -18.97
C LEU A 184 0.42 -17.41 -18.70
N THR A 185 0.46 -18.39 -19.60
CA THR A 185 -0.18 -19.69 -19.36
C THR A 185 0.39 -20.43 -18.14
N ARG A 186 1.70 -20.27 -17.87
CA ARG A 186 2.31 -20.86 -16.67
C ARG A 186 1.86 -20.18 -15.38
N LEU A 187 1.66 -18.86 -15.40
CA LEU A 187 1.10 -18.11 -14.27
C LEU A 187 -0.37 -18.49 -14.00
N GLU A 188 -1.18 -18.64 -15.05
CA GLU A 188 -2.58 -19.08 -14.91
C GLU A 188 -2.70 -20.52 -14.40
N SER A 189 -1.75 -21.40 -14.76
CA SER A 189 -1.76 -22.80 -14.32
C SER A 189 -1.39 -23.04 -12.84
N GLY A 190 -0.86 -22.02 -12.14
CA GLY A 190 -0.38 -22.13 -10.76
C GLY A 190 0.82 -23.09 -10.53
N LYS A 191 1.31 -23.78 -11.57
CA LYS A 191 2.43 -24.73 -11.48
C LYS A 191 3.76 -23.99 -11.35
N GLY A 192 4.20 -23.81 -10.10
CA GLY A 192 5.53 -23.28 -9.75
C GLY A 192 5.52 -22.10 -8.78
N MET A 193 4.34 -21.68 -8.29
CA MET A 193 4.17 -20.51 -7.42
C MET A 193 4.46 -20.78 -5.92
N THR A 194 5.19 -21.86 -5.61
CA THR A 194 5.51 -22.27 -4.23
C THR A 194 6.99 -22.24 -3.90
N LYS A 195 7.84 -21.63 -4.74
CA LYS A 195 9.21 -21.28 -4.31
C LYS A 195 9.15 -19.98 -3.50
N THR A 196 8.70 -20.12 -2.25
CA THR A 196 8.91 -19.12 -1.21
C THR A 196 10.42 -18.87 -1.09
N PHE A 197 10.81 -17.59 -1.11
CA PHE A 197 12.10 -17.16 -0.61
C PHE A 197 12.18 -17.61 0.85
N ALA A 198 12.88 -18.71 1.12
CA ALA A 198 13.35 -19.01 2.45
C ALA A 198 14.49 -18.01 2.75
N PRO A 199 14.39 -17.15 3.78
CA PRO A 199 15.56 -16.45 4.27
C PRO A 199 16.45 -17.49 4.95
N ASP A 200 17.64 -17.74 4.39
CA ASP A 200 18.72 -18.51 5.00
C ASP A 200 19.32 -17.74 6.20
N ARG A 201 18.48 -17.52 7.21
CA ARG A 201 18.89 -17.09 8.54
C ARG A 201 18.09 -17.90 9.54
N GLN A 202 18.79 -18.80 10.22
CA GLN A 202 18.33 -19.53 11.40
C GLN A 202 17.50 -18.59 12.29
N SER A 203 16.19 -18.76 12.24
CA SER A 203 15.27 -18.15 13.19
C SER A 203 15.39 -18.94 14.50
N PRO A 204 15.49 -18.28 15.67
CA PRO A 204 15.43 -18.98 16.95
C PRO A 204 14.08 -19.70 17.03
N SER A 205 14.09 -21.01 17.26
CA SER A 205 12.87 -21.77 17.49
C SER A 205 12.29 -21.38 18.85
N TYR A 206 11.24 -20.55 18.84
CA TYR A 206 10.43 -20.38 20.03
C TYR A 206 9.55 -21.61 20.19
N GLY A 207 9.95 -22.49 21.10
CA GLY A 207 9.20 -23.67 21.51
C GLY A 207 7.79 -23.30 22.00
N LYS A 208 6.86 -24.23 21.77
CA LYS A 208 5.45 -24.19 22.15
C LYS A 208 5.23 -23.46 23.48
N TRP A 209 4.61 -22.29 23.44
CA TRP A 209 4.07 -21.65 24.64
C TRP A 209 2.89 -22.48 25.16
N SER A 210 3.13 -23.12 26.30
CA SER A 210 2.13 -23.79 27.13
C SER A 210 1.19 -22.75 27.75
N LEU A 211 -0.12 -22.98 27.63
CA LEU A 211 -1.22 -22.17 28.17
C LEU A 211 -1.37 -22.24 29.72
N ARG A 212 -0.27 -22.49 30.45
CA ARG A 212 -0.33 -22.72 31.90
C ARG A 212 0.85 -22.11 32.66
N ALA A 213 0.82 -20.78 32.80
CA ALA A 213 1.41 -19.98 33.88
C ALA A 213 1.05 -18.52 33.57
N GLY A 214 0.28 -17.78 34.38
CA GLY A 214 0.53 -17.53 35.79
C GLY A 214 1.24 -16.18 35.93
N THR A 215 0.44 -15.10 35.99
CA THR A 215 0.76 -13.77 36.56
C THR A 215 2.22 -13.29 36.48
N PHE A 216 2.53 -12.44 35.50
CA PHE A 216 3.79 -11.71 35.48
C PHE A 216 3.68 -10.44 36.35
N GLN A 217 4.22 -10.49 37.57
CA GLN A 217 4.53 -9.32 38.39
C GLN A 217 6.01 -8.94 38.15
N PRO A 218 6.34 -7.74 37.66
CA PRO A 218 7.72 -7.33 37.51
C PRO A 218 8.27 -6.91 38.89
N GLY A 219 9.32 -7.60 39.39
CA GLY A 219 10.01 -7.18 40.61
C GLY A 219 10.67 -8.25 41.48
N ARG A 220 10.65 -9.54 41.13
CA ARG A 220 11.28 -10.56 41.99
C ARG A 220 12.76 -10.79 41.62
N ALA A 221 13.64 -10.51 42.57
CA ALA A 221 15.08 -10.81 42.49
C ALA A 221 15.32 -12.33 42.40
N LYS A 222 16.33 -12.74 41.61
CA LYS A 222 16.78 -14.13 41.48
C LYS A 222 17.38 -14.63 42.81
N PRO A 223 17.12 -15.87 43.25
CA PRO A 223 17.86 -16.45 44.36
C PRO A 223 19.29 -16.77 43.91
N ALA A 224 20.25 -16.39 44.76
CA ALA A 224 21.65 -16.76 44.64
C ALA A 224 21.82 -18.26 44.97
N SER A 225 22.64 -18.94 44.18
CA SER A 225 23.22 -20.25 44.52
C SER A 225 24.40 -20.07 45.45
#